data_AF-K2INT9-F1
#
_entry.id   AF-K2INT9-F1
#
_cell.length_a   1.000
_cell.length_b   1.000
_cell.length_c   1.000
_cell.angle_alpha   90.00
_cell.angle_beta   90.00
_cell.angle_gamma   90.00
#
_symmetry.space_group_name_H-M   'P 1'
#
loop_
_entity.id
_entity.type
_entity.pdbx_description
1 polymer ?
#
loop_
_entity_poly.entity_id
_entity_poly.type
_entity_poly.pdbx_seq_one_letter_code
_entity_poly.pdbx_strand_id
1 'polypeptide(L)'
;MSAASSISPPSCPLAPNPADLLTRFRALRDHIATETDTIWSDWADLDMREAFRPSAQNLATYLAFRHTDLSAVQPDLAALGLSTLGRCEPHVRASLDAVEAALSGLTGVPAAFPDPSRLTRGPARLAARRDTAFGTGASGAPRSRILVTVPTEAASDPSLTRNMVRAGADAMRINCAHDGPEVWDAMITNIRAAGVEIGRYVPILMDLAGPKLRTSAVAGPNKARVCVGDRLDILREPPKAKAKHAALSLSHPDLIDRLTPGMAVFIDDGKIGAEVVEITSKGAKLKVTRAGPEGVKLKAEKGFNLPAVEIDIPALTEDDRRALDFVVGRADLIGYSFVQTPEDIRLLIAEVDKRLPEGGHRPGVVLKIETSQAIRNLPRLIVQSGALCETAVMIARGDLAVEIGLERMSEMQEEILWLCEAAHTPVVWATQVLEGLMKEGLATRAETTDAAMAQRADCVMLNKGPYVCDTIRFLSRVLGRMDRHMSKKSARLGPLRSWRGNISV
;
A
#
# COMPACT_ATOMS: atom_id res chain seq x y z
N MET A 1 10.95 44.71 -42.99
CA MET A 1 10.46 43.45 -43.60
C MET A 1 11.32 42.33 -43.03
N SER A 2 10.83 41.66 -41.99
CA SER A 2 11.52 40.52 -41.36
C SER A 2 11.01 39.24 -42.01
N ALA A 3 11.92 38.44 -42.54
CA ALA A 3 11.60 37.14 -43.13
C ALA A 3 11.04 36.22 -42.03
N ALA A 4 9.78 35.82 -42.18
CA ALA A 4 9.20 34.74 -41.40
C ALA A 4 9.88 33.44 -41.84
N SER A 5 10.67 32.83 -40.96
CA SER A 5 11.17 31.47 -41.16
C SER A 5 9.95 30.52 -41.23
N SER A 6 9.65 30.02 -42.43
CA SER A 6 8.65 28.97 -42.59
C SER A 6 9.17 27.71 -41.90
N ILE A 7 8.65 27.42 -40.70
CA ILE A 7 8.82 26.12 -40.09
C ILE A 7 8.04 25.16 -40.97
N SER A 8 8.74 24.39 -41.80
CA SER A 8 8.13 23.28 -42.53
C SER A 8 7.48 22.36 -41.49
N PRO A 9 6.20 21.99 -41.65
CA PRO A 9 5.60 20.99 -40.77
C PRO A 9 6.49 19.74 -40.82
N PRO A 10 6.76 19.09 -39.67
CA PRO A 10 7.49 17.84 -39.67
C PRO A 10 6.80 16.90 -40.65
N SER A 11 7.59 16.30 -41.55
CA SER A 11 7.08 15.29 -42.48
C SER A 11 6.29 14.26 -41.66
N CYS A 12 5.00 14.10 -41.98
CA CYS A 12 4.17 13.07 -41.38
C CYS A 12 4.95 11.76 -41.51
N PRO A 13 5.35 11.09 -40.40
CA PRO A 13 6.08 9.85 -40.51
C PRO A 13 5.23 8.91 -41.36
N LEU A 14 5.85 8.30 -42.38
CA LEU A 14 5.19 7.27 -43.17
C LEU A 14 4.55 6.29 -42.20
N ALA A 15 3.28 5.93 -42.43
CA ALA A 15 2.58 4.98 -41.57
C ALA A 15 3.46 3.73 -41.42
N PRO A 16 3.68 3.25 -40.18
CA PRO A 16 4.61 2.14 -39.96
C PRO A 16 4.13 0.91 -40.74
N ASN A 17 5.07 0.17 -41.32
CA ASN A 17 4.76 -1.05 -42.05
C ASN A 17 4.19 -2.10 -41.06
N PRO A 18 2.93 -2.54 -41.22
CA PRO A 18 2.31 -3.49 -40.29
C PRO A 18 3.05 -4.84 -40.23
N ALA A 19 3.67 -5.29 -41.32
CA ALA A 19 4.39 -6.56 -41.36
C ALA A 19 5.70 -6.51 -40.55
N ASP A 20 6.44 -5.40 -40.65
CA ASP A 20 7.65 -5.18 -39.86
C ASP A 20 7.30 -5.05 -38.38
N LEU A 21 6.25 -4.29 -38.06
CA LEU A 21 5.77 -4.14 -36.68
C LEU A 21 5.29 -5.47 -36.09
N LEU A 22 4.53 -6.27 -36.85
CA LEU A 22 4.11 -7.62 -36.43
C LEU A 22 5.29 -8.51 -36.09
N THR A 23 6.35 -8.46 -36.91
CA THR A 23 7.57 -9.25 -36.69
C THR A 23 8.27 -8.84 -35.39
N ARG A 24 8.49 -7.54 -35.18
CA ARG A 24 9.07 -7.02 -33.93
C ARG A 24 8.19 -7.32 -32.72
N PHE A 25 6.86 -7.20 -32.87
CA PHE A 25 5.91 -7.46 -31.79
C PHE A 25 5.88 -8.93 -31.38
N ARG A 26 5.99 -9.87 -32.33
CA ARG A 26 6.13 -11.30 -32.05
C ARG A 26 7.42 -11.62 -31.30
N ALA A 27 8.55 -11.06 -31.75
CA ALA A 27 9.83 -11.23 -31.05
C ALA A 27 9.77 -10.70 -29.61
N LEU A 28 9.12 -9.54 -29.41
CA LEU A 28 8.83 -8.98 -28.10
C LEU A 28 7.97 -9.93 -27.24
N ARG A 29 6.90 -10.48 -27.80
CA ARG A 29 6.01 -11.42 -27.10
C ARG A 29 6.74 -12.70 -26.69
N ASP A 30 7.59 -13.23 -27.56
CA ASP A 30 8.36 -14.44 -27.31
C ASP A 30 9.41 -14.22 -26.21
N HIS A 31 10.02 -13.03 -26.18
CA HIS A 31 10.91 -12.63 -25.08
C HIS A 31 10.16 -12.56 -23.74
N ILE A 32 9.00 -11.88 -23.71
CA ILE A 32 8.14 -11.79 -22.52
C ILE A 32 7.72 -13.19 -22.06
N ALA A 33 7.36 -14.09 -22.98
CA ALA A 33 6.96 -15.46 -22.64
C ALA A 33 8.11 -16.25 -22.01
N THR A 34 9.32 -16.16 -22.58
CA THR A 34 10.52 -16.84 -22.05
C THR A 34 10.87 -16.36 -20.64
N GLU A 35 10.81 -15.04 -20.41
CA GLU A 35 11.06 -14.48 -19.09
C GLU A 35 9.92 -14.80 -18.10
N THR A 36 8.67 -14.86 -18.58
CA THR A 36 7.52 -15.30 -17.78
C THR A 36 7.74 -16.72 -17.26
N ASP A 37 8.19 -17.64 -18.11
CA ASP A 37 8.44 -19.03 -17.73
C ASP A 37 9.58 -19.12 -16.69
N THR A 38 10.60 -18.26 -16.82
CA THR A 38 11.70 -18.14 -15.85
C THR A 38 11.17 -17.70 -14.48
N ILE A 39 10.43 -16.59 -14.42
CA ILE A 39 9.84 -16.08 -13.18
C ILE A 39 8.84 -17.08 -12.58
N TRP A 40 8.04 -17.74 -13.43
CA TRP A 40 7.07 -18.73 -13.01
C TRP A 40 7.72 -19.97 -12.40
N SER A 41 8.88 -20.41 -12.93
CA SER A 41 9.61 -21.56 -12.39
C SER A 41 10.02 -21.37 -10.93
N ASP A 42 10.37 -20.15 -10.52
CA ASP A 42 10.69 -19.81 -9.13
C ASP A 42 9.48 -19.97 -8.18
N TRP A 43 8.25 -19.98 -8.72
CA TRP A 43 7.01 -20.02 -7.95
C TRP A 43 6.23 -21.32 -8.13
N ALA A 44 6.62 -22.16 -9.09
CA ALA A 44 5.87 -23.34 -9.51
C ALA A 44 5.73 -24.39 -8.40
N ASP A 45 6.74 -24.48 -7.54
CA ASP A 45 6.83 -25.44 -6.42
C ASP A 45 6.12 -24.97 -5.15
N LEU A 46 5.56 -23.75 -5.13
CA LEU A 46 4.75 -23.30 -4.01
C LEU A 46 3.43 -24.07 -3.99
N ASP A 47 3.07 -24.62 -2.82
CA ASP A 47 1.74 -25.17 -2.58
C ASP A 47 0.70 -24.05 -2.61
N MET A 48 0.15 -23.82 -3.81
CA MET A 48 -0.63 -22.64 -4.15
C MET A 48 -2.10 -22.99 -4.34
N ARG A 49 -2.97 -22.30 -3.61
CA ARG A 49 -4.43 -22.35 -3.83
C ARG A 49 -4.77 -22.20 -5.32
N GLU A 50 -5.59 -23.10 -5.83
CA GLU A 50 -6.02 -23.12 -7.23
C GLU A 50 -6.63 -21.77 -7.66
N ALA A 51 -7.41 -21.15 -6.78
CA ALA A 51 -8.02 -19.85 -7.00
C ALA A 51 -7.00 -18.69 -7.18
N PHE A 52 -5.76 -18.84 -6.70
CA PHE A 52 -4.71 -17.83 -6.81
C PHE A 52 -3.78 -18.05 -8.02
N ARG A 53 -3.63 -19.28 -8.50
CA ARG A 53 -2.72 -19.64 -9.61
C ARG A 53 -2.82 -18.74 -10.85
N PRO A 54 -4.01 -18.43 -11.41
CA PRO A 54 -4.11 -17.55 -12.57
C PRO A 54 -3.63 -16.11 -12.30
N SER A 55 -3.65 -15.68 -11.03
CA SER A 55 -3.19 -14.35 -10.64
C SER A 55 -1.68 -14.28 -10.51
N ALA A 56 -1.06 -15.32 -9.93
CA ALA A 56 0.39 -15.46 -9.91
C ALA A 56 0.96 -15.54 -11.34
N GLN A 57 0.32 -16.30 -12.25
CA GLN A 57 0.74 -16.36 -13.66
C GLN A 57 0.66 -15.00 -14.36
N ASN A 58 -0.43 -14.24 -14.14
CA ASN A 58 -0.54 -12.91 -14.72
C ASN A 58 0.49 -11.95 -14.12
N LEU A 59 0.79 -12.03 -12.82
CA LEU A 59 1.85 -11.26 -12.19
C LEU A 59 3.23 -11.58 -12.76
N ALA A 60 3.58 -12.87 -12.95
CA ALA A 60 4.83 -13.28 -13.60
C ALA A 60 4.92 -12.68 -15.01
N THR A 61 3.84 -12.77 -15.78
CA THR A 61 3.75 -12.18 -17.12
C THR A 61 3.90 -10.66 -17.08
N TYR A 62 3.32 -10.00 -16.09
CA TYR A 62 3.41 -8.55 -15.92
C TYR A 62 4.82 -8.09 -15.56
N LEU A 63 5.53 -8.83 -14.70
CA LEU A 63 6.93 -8.54 -14.36
C LEU A 63 7.81 -8.63 -15.61
N ALA A 64 7.74 -9.74 -16.35
CA ALA A 64 8.46 -9.89 -17.62
C ALA A 64 8.13 -8.76 -18.61
N PHE A 65 6.84 -8.42 -18.74
CA PHE A 65 6.38 -7.29 -19.55
C PHE A 65 6.97 -5.94 -19.12
N ARG A 66 7.16 -5.71 -17.81
CA ARG A 66 7.70 -4.46 -17.25
C ARG A 66 9.22 -4.41 -17.24
N HIS A 67 9.91 -5.55 -17.32
CA HIS A 67 11.37 -5.61 -17.54
C HIS A 67 11.76 -5.36 -19.00
N THR A 68 10.79 -5.46 -19.91
CA THR A 68 11.02 -5.26 -21.34
C THR A 68 10.76 -3.81 -21.76
N ASP A 69 11.63 -3.24 -22.60
CA ASP A 69 11.42 -1.92 -23.19
C ASP A 69 10.36 -1.96 -24.30
N LEU A 70 9.23 -1.29 -24.07
CA LEU A 70 8.09 -1.21 -24.98
C LEU A 70 8.09 0.08 -25.82
N SER A 71 8.98 1.03 -25.52
CA SER A 71 8.98 2.36 -26.12
C SER A 71 9.18 2.34 -27.63
N ALA A 72 9.87 1.30 -28.15
CA ALA A 72 10.13 1.10 -29.56
C ALA A 72 8.91 0.60 -30.38
N VAL A 73 7.86 0.08 -29.75
CA VAL A 73 6.66 -0.42 -30.45
C VAL A 73 5.42 0.43 -30.23
N GLN A 74 5.33 1.13 -29.09
CA GLN A 74 4.14 1.89 -28.72
C GLN A 74 3.77 3.04 -29.70
N PRO A 75 4.71 3.85 -30.22
CA PRO A 75 4.38 4.88 -31.22
C PRO A 75 3.81 4.29 -32.50
N ASP A 76 4.37 3.18 -32.96
CA ASP A 76 3.92 2.51 -34.19
C ASP A 76 2.55 1.84 -34.00
N LEU A 77 2.32 1.23 -32.83
CA LEU A 77 0.99 0.73 -32.45
C LEU A 77 -0.05 1.85 -32.43
N ALA A 78 0.28 2.99 -31.83
CA ALA A 78 -0.61 4.15 -31.79
C ALA A 78 -0.89 4.73 -33.18
N ALA A 79 0.13 4.79 -34.05
CA ALA A 79 0.00 5.26 -35.43
C ALA A 79 -0.94 4.37 -36.27
N LEU A 80 -1.05 3.08 -35.93
CA LEU A 80 -2.02 2.15 -36.53
C LEU A 80 -3.37 2.09 -35.78
N GLY A 81 -3.58 2.95 -34.77
CA GLY A 81 -4.81 2.98 -33.98
C GLY A 81 -4.98 1.79 -33.02
N LEU A 82 -3.89 1.07 -32.73
CA LEU A 82 -3.89 -0.09 -31.84
C LEU A 82 -3.65 0.29 -30.38
N SER A 83 -3.95 -0.63 -29.47
CA SER A 83 -3.65 -0.47 -28.04
C SER A 83 -2.15 -0.36 -27.82
N THR A 84 -1.73 0.65 -27.06
CA THR A 84 -0.34 0.82 -26.59
C THR A 84 -0.04 0.03 -25.31
N LEU A 85 -0.94 -0.91 -24.93
CA LEU A 85 -0.82 -1.79 -23.76
C LEU A 85 -0.82 -1.08 -22.40
N GLY A 86 -1.13 0.22 -22.34
CA GLY A 86 -1.11 0.99 -21.09
C GLY A 86 -2.14 0.61 -20.02
N ARG A 87 -3.01 -0.39 -20.26
CA ARG A 87 -4.09 -0.84 -19.35
C ARG A 87 -4.12 -2.36 -19.20
N CYS A 88 -3.00 -3.04 -19.43
CA CYS A 88 -2.95 -4.49 -19.50
C CYS A 88 -2.65 -5.17 -18.17
N GLU A 89 -2.41 -4.43 -17.08
CA GLU A 89 -2.06 -4.95 -15.75
C GLU A 89 -2.81 -6.25 -15.40
N PRO A 90 -4.16 -6.29 -15.39
CA PRO A 90 -4.88 -7.48 -14.92
C PRO A 90 -5.06 -8.57 -16.00
N HIS A 91 -4.50 -8.41 -17.20
CA HIS A 91 -4.73 -9.36 -18.31
C HIS A 91 -3.67 -9.25 -19.42
N VAL A 92 -2.39 -9.27 -19.04
CA VAL A 92 -1.26 -8.95 -19.94
C VAL A 92 -1.27 -9.81 -21.19
N ARG A 93 -1.33 -11.13 -21.01
CA ARG A 93 -1.31 -12.09 -22.13
C ARG A 93 -2.48 -11.88 -23.09
N ALA A 94 -3.69 -11.63 -22.58
CA ALA A 94 -4.85 -11.40 -23.42
C ALA A 94 -4.73 -10.09 -24.22
N SER A 95 -4.10 -9.06 -23.66
CA SER A 95 -3.82 -7.82 -24.39
C SER A 95 -2.77 -8.02 -25.50
N LEU A 96 -1.71 -8.78 -25.22
CA LEU A 96 -0.70 -9.13 -26.24
C LEU A 96 -1.32 -9.95 -27.38
N ASP A 97 -2.14 -10.97 -27.05
CA ASP A 97 -2.86 -11.78 -28.03
C ASP A 97 -3.77 -10.92 -28.92
N ALA A 98 -4.50 -9.96 -28.35
CA ALA A 98 -5.39 -9.07 -29.08
C ALA A 98 -4.64 -8.12 -30.03
N VAL A 99 -3.50 -7.57 -29.60
CA VAL A 99 -2.68 -6.68 -30.44
C VAL A 99 -2.05 -7.46 -31.60
N GLU A 100 -1.53 -8.66 -31.36
CA GLU A 100 -0.99 -9.50 -32.44
C GLU A 100 -2.07 -9.91 -33.44
N ALA A 101 -3.27 -10.25 -32.97
CA ALA A 101 -4.38 -10.59 -33.86
C ALA A 101 -4.76 -9.42 -34.78
N ALA A 102 -4.82 -8.20 -34.22
CA ALA A 102 -5.07 -6.99 -34.99
C ALA A 102 -3.95 -6.69 -35.99
N LEU A 103 -2.68 -6.80 -35.59
CA LEU A 103 -1.53 -6.61 -36.48
C LEU A 103 -1.53 -7.62 -37.63
N SER A 104 -1.80 -8.90 -37.35
CA SER A 104 -1.90 -9.94 -38.38
C SER A 104 -3.02 -9.63 -39.39
N GLY A 105 -4.16 -9.14 -38.90
CA GLY A 105 -5.25 -8.66 -39.75
C GLY A 105 -4.81 -7.52 -40.69
N LEU A 106 -3.99 -6.58 -40.21
CA LEU A 106 -3.43 -5.48 -41.03
C LEU A 106 -2.43 -5.98 -42.10
N THR A 107 -1.84 -7.16 -41.94
CA THR A 107 -0.98 -7.79 -42.96
C THR A 107 -1.76 -8.69 -43.93
N GLY A 108 -3.09 -8.74 -43.84
CA GLY A 108 -3.93 -9.60 -44.66
C GLY A 108 -3.93 -11.08 -44.25
N VAL A 109 -3.40 -11.41 -43.06
CA VAL A 109 -3.40 -12.77 -42.50
C VAL A 109 -4.35 -12.82 -41.30
N PRO A 110 -5.59 -13.30 -41.46
CA PRO A 110 -6.56 -13.34 -40.37
C PRO A 110 -6.03 -14.16 -39.19
N ALA A 111 -6.15 -13.60 -37.98
CA ALA A 111 -5.83 -14.27 -36.73
C ALA A 111 -7.02 -14.19 -35.77
N ALA A 112 -7.21 -15.24 -34.96
CA ALA A 112 -8.29 -15.27 -33.98
C ALA A 112 -7.99 -14.30 -32.83
N PHE A 113 -8.94 -13.41 -32.53
CA PHE A 113 -8.89 -12.59 -31.33
C PHE A 113 -9.08 -13.46 -30.08
N PRO A 114 -8.49 -13.09 -28.92
CA PRO A 114 -8.74 -13.79 -27.68
C PRO A 114 -10.21 -13.63 -27.25
N ASP A 115 -10.73 -14.64 -26.55
CA ASP A 115 -12.05 -14.57 -25.91
C ASP A 115 -12.14 -13.29 -25.05
N PRO A 116 -13.14 -12.40 -25.28
CA PRO A 116 -13.28 -11.15 -24.54
C PRO A 116 -13.33 -11.30 -23.03
N SER A 117 -13.79 -12.45 -22.51
CA SER A 117 -13.79 -12.74 -21.08
C SER A 117 -12.37 -12.79 -20.49
N ARG A 118 -11.34 -13.11 -21.29
CA ARG A 118 -9.94 -13.07 -20.83
C ARG A 118 -9.48 -11.65 -20.45
N LEU A 119 -10.09 -10.62 -21.03
CA LEU A 119 -9.83 -9.21 -20.70
C LEU A 119 -10.65 -8.72 -19.49
N THR A 120 -11.71 -9.42 -19.09
CA THR A 120 -12.58 -8.98 -17.97
C THR A 120 -12.45 -9.83 -16.71
N ARG A 121 -11.95 -11.07 -16.82
CA ARG A 121 -11.74 -11.99 -15.69
C ARG A 121 -10.79 -11.43 -14.62
N GLY A 122 -9.69 -10.80 -15.03
CA GLY A 122 -8.73 -10.20 -14.10
C GLY A 122 -9.35 -9.09 -13.23
N PRO A 123 -9.92 -8.03 -13.86
CA PRO A 123 -10.65 -6.99 -13.13
C PRO A 123 -11.78 -7.53 -12.25
N ALA A 124 -12.53 -8.53 -12.73
CA ALA A 124 -13.60 -9.16 -11.95
C ALA A 124 -13.06 -9.89 -10.72
N ARG A 125 -11.92 -10.60 -10.84
CA ARG A 125 -11.26 -11.28 -9.71
C ARG A 125 -10.79 -10.29 -8.66
N LEU A 126 -10.18 -9.18 -9.08
CA LEU A 126 -9.75 -8.12 -8.16
C LEU A 126 -10.95 -7.52 -7.42
N ALA A 127 -12.04 -7.22 -8.12
CA ALA A 127 -13.26 -6.69 -7.52
C ALA A 127 -13.87 -7.68 -6.51
N ALA A 128 -13.94 -8.96 -6.84
CA ALA A 128 -14.45 -10.01 -5.95
C ALA A 128 -13.60 -10.12 -4.67
N ARG A 129 -12.26 -10.13 -4.79
CA ARG A 129 -11.37 -10.19 -3.63
C ARG A 129 -11.43 -8.94 -2.76
N ARG A 130 -11.59 -7.76 -3.36
CA ARG A 130 -11.85 -6.52 -2.60
C ARG A 130 -13.13 -6.66 -1.79
N ASP A 131 -14.19 -7.18 -2.40
CA ASP A 131 -15.49 -7.31 -1.74
C ASP A 131 -15.47 -8.38 -0.63
N THR A 132 -14.71 -9.46 -0.82
CA THR A 132 -14.43 -10.44 0.23
C THR A 132 -13.65 -9.82 1.39
N ALA A 133 -12.59 -9.05 1.11
CA ALA A 133 -11.73 -8.48 2.14
C ALA A 133 -12.40 -7.31 2.89
N PHE A 134 -13.06 -6.41 2.18
CA PHE A 134 -13.49 -5.11 2.71
C PHE A 134 -15.00 -4.86 2.59
N GLY A 135 -15.77 -5.88 2.23
CA GLY A 135 -17.22 -5.83 2.12
C GLY A 135 -17.69 -5.35 0.74
N THR A 136 -18.95 -5.63 0.41
CA THR A 136 -19.55 -5.31 -0.90
C THR A 136 -19.89 -3.83 -1.08
N GLY A 137 -19.78 -3.03 -0.02
CA GLY A 137 -20.22 -1.63 -0.03
C GLY A 137 -21.74 -1.48 -0.01
N ALA A 138 -22.22 -0.25 0.21
CA ALA A 138 -23.65 0.05 0.10
C ALA A 138 -24.05 0.23 -1.37
N SER A 139 -25.35 0.12 -1.67
CA SER A 139 -25.83 0.43 -3.02
C SER A 139 -25.52 1.89 -3.37
N GLY A 140 -24.89 2.11 -4.54
CA GLY A 140 -24.44 3.43 -4.97
C GLY A 140 -23.19 3.97 -4.26
N ALA A 141 -22.53 3.17 -3.41
CA ALA A 141 -21.24 3.49 -2.82
C ALA A 141 -20.13 3.59 -3.89
N PRO A 142 -19.04 4.33 -3.60
CA PRO A 142 -17.86 4.32 -4.46
C PRO A 142 -17.29 2.91 -4.68
N ARG A 143 -16.52 2.75 -5.75
CA ARG A 143 -15.81 1.50 -6.07
C ARG A 143 -14.74 1.17 -5.03
N SER A 144 -14.00 2.17 -4.56
CA SER A 144 -13.06 1.99 -3.46
C SER A 144 -13.81 1.87 -2.14
N ARG A 145 -13.37 0.95 -1.29
CA ARG A 145 -13.94 0.72 0.05
C ARG A 145 -13.34 1.68 1.07
N ILE A 146 -14.06 1.96 2.15
CA ILE A 146 -13.55 2.78 3.25
C ILE A 146 -13.30 1.88 4.46
N LEU A 147 -12.03 1.72 4.86
CA LEU A 147 -11.62 1.05 6.08
C LEU A 147 -11.40 2.08 7.18
N VAL A 148 -12.02 1.92 8.35
CA VAL A 148 -11.95 2.93 9.42
C VAL A 148 -11.36 2.33 10.69
N THR A 149 -10.37 3.00 11.26
CA THR A 149 -9.82 2.61 12.57
C THR A 149 -10.82 2.92 13.68
N VAL A 150 -11.13 1.90 14.47
CA VAL A 150 -12.12 1.98 15.55
C VAL A 150 -11.48 2.63 16.79
N PRO A 151 -12.09 3.68 17.36
CA PRO A 151 -11.63 4.28 18.61
C PRO A 151 -12.01 3.43 19.82
N THR A 152 -11.21 3.53 20.89
CA THR A 152 -11.34 2.74 22.14
C THR A 152 -12.74 2.90 22.75
N GLU A 153 -13.27 4.11 22.68
CA GLU A 153 -14.59 4.53 23.15
C GLU A 153 -15.73 3.72 22.51
N ALA A 154 -15.53 3.19 21.30
CA ALA A 154 -16.52 2.38 20.60
C ALA A 154 -16.75 1.00 21.25
N ALA A 155 -15.90 0.58 22.18
CA ALA A 155 -16.13 -0.59 23.03
C ALA A 155 -17.28 -0.34 24.01
N SER A 156 -17.34 0.86 24.60
CA SER A 156 -18.37 1.24 25.58
C SER A 156 -19.56 2.00 24.98
N ASP A 157 -19.40 2.60 23.80
CA ASP A 157 -20.46 3.31 23.09
C ASP A 157 -20.77 2.66 21.72
N PRO A 158 -21.76 1.74 21.68
CA PRO A 158 -22.17 1.10 20.43
C PRO A 158 -22.72 2.08 19.38
N SER A 159 -23.15 3.29 19.78
CA SER A 159 -23.68 4.28 18.84
C SER A 159 -22.59 4.80 17.89
N LEU A 160 -21.34 4.87 18.36
CA LEU A 160 -20.20 5.33 17.57
C LEU A 160 -19.95 4.42 16.36
N THR A 161 -19.91 3.11 16.58
CA THR A 161 -19.76 2.12 15.51
C THR A 161 -20.92 2.18 14.51
N ARG A 162 -22.15 2.24 15.02
CA ARG A 162 -23.36 2.39 14.19
C ARG A 162 -23.28 3.63 13.29
N ASN A 163 -22.85 4.75 13.85
CA ASN A 163 -22.71 6.01 13.13
C ASN A 163 -21.62 5.94 12.05
N MET A 164 -20.49 5.28 12.31
CA MET A 164 -19.43 5.07 11.32
C MET A 164 -19.92 4.20 10.15
N VAL A 165 -20.61 3.09 10.41
CA VAL A 165 -21.16 2.24 9.34
C VAL A 165 -22.21 3.00 8.51
N ARG A 166 -23.14 3.72 9.18
CA ARG A 166 -24.12 4.58 8.50
C ARG A 166 -23.48 5.71 7.68
N ALA A 167 -22.34 6.23 8.11
CA ALA A 167 -21.60 7.25 7.38
C ALA A 167 -20.96 6.71 6.09
N GLY A 168 -20.76 5.40 5.99
CA GLY A 168 -20.20 4.74 4.81
C GLY A 168 -18.91 3.95 5.04
N ALA A 169 -18.56 3.61 6.29
CA ALA A 169 -17.46 2.67 6.54
C ALA A 169 -17.82 1.28 6.01
N ASP A 170 -16.95 0.68 5.21
CA ASP A 170 -17.15 -0.63 4.58
C ASP A 170 -16.52 -1.77 5.39
N ALA A 171 -15.37 -1.49 6.02
CA ALA A 171 -14.69 -2.38 6.93
C ALA A 171 -14.15 -1.61 8.14
N MET A 172 -13.86 -2.33 9.22
CA MET A 172 -13.38 -1.76 10.48
C MET A 172 -12.00 -2.31 10.82
N ARG A 173 -11.10 -1.43 11.24
CA ARG A 173 -9.75 -1.78 11.71
C ARG A 173 -9.67 -1.63 13.22
N ILE A 174 -9.29 -2.69 13.91
CA ILE A 174 -8.91 -2.67 15.32
C ILE A 174 -7.39 -2.75 15.39
N ASN A 175 -6.76 -1.76 16.02
CA ASN A 175 -5.31 -1.70 16.11
C ASN A 175 -4.84 -2.39 17.40
N CYS A 176 -4.26 -3.58 17.27
CA CYS A 176 -3.81 -4.40 18.40
C CYS A 176 -2.58 -3.83 19.10
N ALA A 177 -1.96 -2.77 18.56
CA ALA A 177 -0.94 -2.00 19.25
C ALA A 177 -1.45 -1.26 20.51
N HIS A 178 -2.78 -1.17 20.68
CA HIS A 178 -3.46 -0.50 21.78
C HIS A 178 -4.57 -1.39 22.34
N ASP A 179 -4.98 -1.09 23.58
CA ASP A 179 -6.05 -1.81 24.28
C ASP A 179 -5.71 -3.30 24.48
N GLY A 180 -6.72 -4.13 24.75
CA GLY A 180 -6.54 -5.56 24.98
C GLY A 180 -7.79 -6.38 24.64
N PRO A 181 -7.73 -7.72 24.81
CA PRO A 181 -8.76 -8.66 24.37
C PRO A 181 -10.20 -8.27 24.77
N GLU A 182 -10.42 -7.84 26.01
CA GLU A 182 -11.75 -7.44 26.50
C GLU A 182 -12.34 -6.26 25.71
N VAL A 183 -11.50 -5.25 25.44
CA VAL A 183 -11.90 -4.04 24.70
C VAL A 183 -12.11 -4.38 23.22
N TRP A 184 -11.23 -5.21 22.64
CA TRP A 184 -11.35 -5.67 21.25
C TRP A 184 -12.64 -6.48 21.05
N ASP A 185 -12.99 -7.37 21.98
CA ASP A 185 -14.22 -8.18 21.91
C ASP A 185 -15.49 -7.33 21.97
N ALA A 186 -15.51 -6.31 22.83
CA ALA A 186 -16.59 -5.35 22.90
C ALA A 186 -16.72 -4.54 21.59
N MET A 187 -15.61 -4.09 20.99
CA MET A 187 -15.63 -3.45 19.67
C MET A 187 -16.19 -4.38 18.60
N ILE A 188 -15.71 -5.62 18.54
CA ILE A 188 -16.17 -6.63 17.57
C ILE A 188 -17.67 -6.84 17.71
N THR A 189 -18.15 -7.02 18.93
CA THR A 189 -19.58 -7.20 19.24
C THR A 189 -20.41 -6.02 18.72
N ASN A 190 -19.97 -4.79 18.97
CA ASN A 190 -20.65 -3.59 18.51
C ASN A 190 -20.61 -3.45 16.98
N ILE A 191 -19.51 -3.85 16.31
CA ILE A 191 -19.40 -3.85 14.84
C ILE A 191 -20.38 -4.85 14.22
N ARG A 192 -20.43 -6.08 14.75
CA ARG A 192 -21.35 -7.11 14.25
C ARG A 192 -22.81 -6.69 14.46
N ALA A 193 -23.15 -6.13 15.63
CA ALA A 193 -24.49 -5.62 15.92
C ALA A 193 -24.89 -4.48 14.96
N ALA A 194 -23.99 -3.52 14.70
CA ALA A 194 -24.23 -2.45 13.73
C ALA A 194 -24.44 -2.99 12.31
N GLY A 195 -23.67 -4.00 11.90
CA GLY A 195 -23.82 -4.66 10.60
C GLY A 195 -25.19 -5.32 10.44
N VAL A 196 -25.66 -6.04 11.47
CA VAL A 196 -26.99 -6.68 11.48
C VAL A 196 -28.11 -5.65 11.34
N GLU A 197 -28.06 -4.57 12.13
CA GLU A 197 -29.08 -3.52 12.08
C GLU A 197 -29.17 -2.86 10.70
N ILE A 198 -28.02 -2.61 10.06
CA ILE A 198 -27.94 -1.95 8.77
C ILE A 198 -28.18 -2.93 7.61
N GLY A 199 -28.21 -4.23 7.88
CA GLY A 199 -28.39 -5.28 6.87
C GLY A 199 -27.16 -5.49 5.99
N ARG A 200 -25.95 -5.29 6.54
CA ARG A 200 -24.70 -5.41 5.79
C ARG A 200 -23.60 -6.04 6.65
N TYR A 201 -22.90 -7.02 6.10
CA TYR A 201 -21.71 -7.56 6.74
C TYR A 201 -20.55 -6.56 6.65
N VAL A 202 -19.89 -6.30 7.78
CA VAL A 202 -18.78 -5.33 7.90
C VAL A 202 -17.54 -6.11 8.34
N PRO A 203 -16.56 -6.34 7.44
CA PRO A 203 -15.34 -7.05 7.78
C PRO A 203 -14.50 -6.33 8.84
N ILE A 204 -13.79 -7.11 9.65
CA ILE A 204 -12.92 -6.63 10.73
C ILE A 204 -11.48 -7.05 10.43
N LEU A 205 -10.63 -6.04 10.27
CA LEU A 205 -9.18 -6.15 10.23
C LEU A 205 -8.61 -5.98 11.64
N MET A 206 -8.04 -7.05 12.21
CA MET A 206 -7.22 -6.96 13.42
C MET A 206 -5.77 -6.69 13.00
N ASP A 207 -5.29 -5.47 13.21
CA ASP A 207 -3.96 -5.03 12.78
C ASP A 207 -2.93 -5.31 13.88
N LEU A 208 -2.01 -6.25 13.64
CA LEU A 208 -0.96 -6.63 14.58
C LEU A 208 0.02 -5.47 14.78
N ALA A 209 0.63 -5.42 15.95
CA ALA A 209 1.48 -4.31 16.34
C ALA A 209 2.81 -4.31 15.57
N GLY A 210 3.41 -5.49 15.40
CA GLY A 210 4.76 -5.64 14.87
C GLY A 210 5.84 -5.02 15.77
N PRO A 211 7.10 -5.04 15.32
CA PRO A 211 8.23 -4.49 16.07
C PRO A 211 8.17 -2.96 16.16
N LYS A 212 7.78 -2.44 17.33
CA LYS A 212 7.76 -0.99 17.59
C LYS A 212 9.16 -0.46 17.92
N LEU A 213 9.89 -0.05 16.89
CA LEU A 213 11.17 0.66 17.07
C LEU A 213 10.91 2.08 17.56
N ARG A 214 11.17 2.34 18.84
CA ARG A 214 10.86 3.60 19.49
C ARG A 214 12.03 4.10 20.34
N THR A 215 12.10 5.41 20.45
CA THR A 215 12.80 6.09 21.52
C THR A 215 12.14 5.78 22.85
N SER A 216 12.95 5.53 23.88
CA SER A 216 12.50 5.29 25.25
C SER A 216 12.82 6.53 26.10
N ALA A 217 13.62 6.40 27.14
CA ALA A 217 13.99 7.54 27.99
C ALA A 217 14.78 8.59 27.21
N VAL A 218 14.44 9.87 27.42
CA VAL A 218 15.08 11.02 26.79
C VAL A 218 15.54 12.01 27.86
N ALA A 219 16.73 12.59 27.68
CA ALA A 219 17.23 13.67 28.52
C ALA A 219 18.10 14.63 27.72
N GLY A 220 18.36 15.82 28.27
CA GLY A 220 19.27 16.78 27.64
C GLY A 220 18.97 18.22 28.03
N PRO A 221 19.86 19.15 27.64
CA PRO A 221 19.67 20.58 27.86
C PRO A 221 18.45 21.09 27.08
N ASN A 222 17.93 22.26 27.45
CA ASN A 222 16.84 22.94 26.75
C ASN A 222 15.60 22.05 26.49
N LYS A 223 15.24 21.22 27.47
CA LYS A 223 14.15 20.22 27.38
C LYS A 223 14.37 19.21 26.23
N ALA A 224 15.62 18.83 25.97
CA ALA A 224 16.05 17.93 24.90
C ALA A 224 15.64 18.40 23.49
N ARG A 225 15.68 19.71 23.23
CA ARG A 225 15.48 20.27 21.90
C ARG A 225 16.77 20.17 21.09
N VAL A 226 16.68 19.72 19.85
CA VAL A 226 17.82 19.56 18.93
C VAL A 226 17.62 20.36 17.64
N CYS A 227 18.69 20.97 17.17
CA CYS A 227 18.82 21.73 15.93
C CYS A 227 19.82 21.06 14.98
N VAL A 228 19.82 21.46 13.70
CA VAL A 228 20.81 20.98 12.72
C VAL A 228 22.22 21.35 13.19
N GLY A 229 23.13 20.38 13.14
CA GLY A 229 24.51 20.49 13.61
C GLY A 229 24.71 20.06 15.07
N ASP A 230 23.64 19.93 15.85
CA ASP A 230 23.75 19.48 17.25
C ASP A 230 24.23 18.04 17.36
N ARG A 231 24.84 17.73 18.50
CA ARG A 231 25.15 16.36 18.89
C ARG A 231 23.97 15.73 19.61
N LEU A 232 23.64 14.51 19.20
CA LEU A 232 22.64 13.63 19.81
C LEU A 232 23.29 12.29 20.19
N ASP A 233 23.10 11.82 21.41
CA ASP A 233 23.65 10.53 21.86
C ASP A 233 22.53 9.47 21.97
N ILE A 234 22.74 8.29 21.39
CA ILE A 234 21.94 7.08 21.68
C ILE A 234 22.70 6.27 22.72
N LEU A 235 22.07 5.97 23.85
CA LEU A 235 22.68 5.25 24.97
C LEU A 235 22.04 3.89 25.19
N ARG A 236 22.85 2.89 25.59
CA ARG A 236 22.36 1.55 25.97
C ARG A 236 21.53 1.58 27.25
N GLU A 237 21.92 2.44 28.18
CA GLU A 237 21.19 2.68 29.42
C GLU A 237 20.37 3.97 29.32
N PRO A 238 19.25 4.09 30.06
CA PRO A 238 18.47 5.32 30.13
C PRO A 238 19.33 6.56 30.46
N PRO A 239 19.21 7.66 29.71
CA PRO A 239 20.00 8.86 29.94
C PRO A 239 19.66 9.52 31.28
N LYS A 240 20.69 10.04 31.97
CA LYS A 240 20.52 10.77 33.23
C LYS A 240 19.94 12.16 33.00
N ALA A 241 19.15 12.67 33.94
CA ALA A 241 18.45 13.96 33.83
C ALA A 241 19.36 15.18 33.50
N LYS A 242 20.63 15.15 33.90
CA LYS A 242 21.63 16.20 33.63
C LYS A 242 22.62 15.81 32.50
N ALA A 243 22.12 15.20 31.43
CA ALA A 243 22.94 14.90 30.26
C ALA A 243 23.48 16.20 29.61
N LYS A 244 24.78 16.21 29.28
CA LYS A 244 25.44 17.36 28.64
C LYS A 244 24.92 17.62 27.22
N HIS A 245 24.56 16.57 26.51
CA HIS A 245 23.98 16.59 25.17
C HIS A 245 22.58 16.01 25.21
N ALA A 246 21.77 16.28 24.18
CA ALA A 246 20.53 15.55 24.00
C ALA A 246 20.86 14.06 23.87
N ALA A 247 20.14 13.22 24.61
CA ALA A 247 20.38 11.79 24.66
C ALA A 247 19.06 11.02 24.75
N LEU A 248 19.05 9.83 24.17
CA LEU A 248 17.93 8.88 24.23
C LEU A 248 18.43 7.46 24.45
N SER A 249 17.57 6.59 24.98
CA SER A 249 17.68 5.14 24.82
C SER A 249 16.63 4.60 23.84
N LEU A 250 16.77 3.35 23.41
CA LEU A 250 15.84 2.69 22.47
C LEU A 250 15.01 1.63 23.20
N SER A 251 13.81 1.35 22.68
CA SER A 251 12.99 0.20 23.10
C SER A 251 13.70 -1.13 22.83
N HIS A 252 14.58 -1.16 21.82
CA HIS A 252 15.42 -2.29 21.44
C HIS A 252 16.90 -1.85 21.46
N PRO A 253 17.60 -1.97 22.61
CA PRO A 253 19.00 -1.56 22.72
C PRO A 253 19.94 -2.28 21.75
N ASP A 254 19.60 -3.50 21.34
CA ASP A 254 20.39 -4.31 20.38
C ASP A 254 20.49 -3.66 18.99
N LEU A 255 19.62 -2.69 18.68
CA LEU A 255 19.75 -1.87 17.46
C LEU A 255 21.04 -1.04 17.45
N ILE A 256 21.58 -0.69 18.61
CA ILE A 256 22.82 0.08 18.73
C ILE A 256 23.98 -0.72 18.11
N ASP A 257 23.97 -2.04 18.25
CA ASP A 257 24.99 -2.93 17.69
C ASP A 257 24.96 -3.01 16.16
N ARG A 258 23.86 -2.56 15.53
CA ARG A 258 23.70 -2.53 14.06
C ARG A 258 24.06 -1.19 13.44
N LEU A 259 24.31 -0.17 14.24
CA LEU A 259 24.74 1.13 13.72
C LEU A 259 26.14 1.00 13.13
N THR A 260 26.45 1.81 12.13
CA THR A 260 27.80 2.02 11.60
C THR A 260 28.00 3.52 11.34
N PRO A 261 29.22 4.08 11.51
CA PRO A 261 29.49 5.47 11.17
C PRO A 261 29.08 5.80 9.73
N GLY A 262 28.47 6.97 9.52
CA GLY A 262 27.89 7.42 8.25
C GLY A 262 26.43 7.02 8.04
N MET A 263 25.86 6.16 8.89
CA MET A 263 24.46 5.77 8.76
C MET A 263 23.48 6.90 9.11
N ALA A 264 22.43 7.03 8.29
CA ALA A 264 21.30 7.89 8.58
C ALA A 264 20.32 7.25 9.58
N VAL A 265 19.82 8.07 10.51
CA VAL A 265 18.85 7.71 11.54
C VAL A 265 17.72 8.75 11.53
N PHE A 266 16.48 8.30 11.60
CA PHE A 266 15.32 9.18 11.65
C PHE A 266 14.49 8.94 12.92
N ILE A 267 14.00 10.03 13.53
CA ILE A 267 13.23 10.01 14.77
C ILE A 267 11.97 10.88 14.63
N ASP A 268 10.86 10.43 15.23
CA ASP A 268 9.54 11.10 15.24
C ASP A 268 9.06 11.38 13.80
N ASP A 269 8.92 10.31 13.01
CA ASP A 269 8.42 10.32 11.64
C ASP A 269 9.29 11.21 10.71
N GLY A 270 10.61 11.15 10.92
CA GLY A 270 11.59 11.90 10.13
C GLY A 270 11.70 13.39 10.46
N LYS A 271 11.05 13.88 11.53
CA LYS A 271 11.20 15.28 12.00
C LYS A 271 12.61 15.58 12.46
N ILE A 272 13.30 14.58 13.03
CA ILE A 272 14.71 14.64 13.33
C ILE A 272 15.41 13.64 12.43
N GLY A 273 16.37 14.12 11.63
CA GLY A 273 17.32 13.28 10.91
C GLY A 273 18.71 13.49 11.51
N ALA A 274 19.45 12.42 11.68
CA ALA A 274 20.80 12.45 12.22
C ALA A 274 21.69 11.40 11.54
N GLU A 275 23.00 11.62 11.60
CA GLU A 275 24.00 10.71 11.04
C GLU A 275 24.87 10.17 12.19
N VAL A 276 25.13 8.86 12.18
CA VAL A 276 26.01 8.21 13.15
C VAL A 276 27.44 8.69 12.89
N VAL A 277 28.05 9.31 13.89
CA VAL A 277 29.44 9.80 13.81
C VAL A 277 30.41 8.77 14.38
N GLU A 278 30.05 8.18 15.52
CA GLU A 278 30.94 7.29 16.28
C GLU A 278 30.12 6.30 17.10
N ILE A 279 30.62 5.07 17.23
CA ILE A 279 30.04 4.04 18.09
C ILE A 279 31.01 3.78 19.23
N THR A 280 30.47 3.68 20.43
CA THR A 280 31.20 3.50 21.68
C THR A 280 30.60 2.36 22.48
N SER A 281 31.31 1.87 23.49
CA SER A 281 30.78 0.87 24.42
C SER A 281 29.50 1.31 25.14
N LYS A 282 29.24 2.62 25.26
CA LYS A 282 28.06 3.18 25.93
C LYS A 282 26.86 3.39 25.00
N GLY A 283 27.06 3.28 23.69
CA GLY A 283 26.06 3.67 22.69
C GLY A 283 26.66 4.33 21.45
N ALA A 284 25.90 5.16 20.75
CA ALA A 284 26.33 5.87 19.54
C ALA A 284 26.23 7.39 19.70
N LYS A 285 27.16 8.12 19.08
CA LYS A 285 27.14 9.58 18.95
C LYS A 285 26.69 9.93 17.54
N LEU A 286 25.71 10.81 17.44
CA LEU A 286 25.12 11.25 16.19
C LEU A 286 25.25 12.76 16.03
N LYS A 287 25.25 13.20 14.78
CA LYS A 287 25.14 14.61 14.40
C LYS A 287 23.79 14.83 13.73
N VAL A 288 23.02 15.80 14.21
CA VAL A 288 21.72 16.12 13.63
C VAL A 288 21.91 16.78 12.27
N THR A 289 21.30 16.20 11.24
CA THR A 289 21.37 16.65 9.85
C THR A 289 20.06 17.30 9.40
N ARG A 290 18.95 17.01 10.08
CA ARG A 290 17.62 17.57 9.77
C ARG A 290 16.85 17.86 11.06
N ALA A 291 16.30 19.08 11.13
CA ALA A 291 15.34 19.51 12.14
C ALA A 291 14.59 20.74 11.59
N GLY A 292 13.43 21.07 12.17
CA GLY A 292 12.74 22.34 11.85
C GLY A 292 13.58 23.58 12.23
N PRO A 293 13.23 24.79 11.74
CA PRO A 293 14.00 26.01 11.99
C PRO A 293 14.19 26.36 13.46
N GLU A 294 13.18 26.08 14.29
CA GLU A 294 13.21 26.27 15.75
C GLU A 294 13.74 25.05 16.51
N GLY A 295 14.30 24.06 15.80
CA GLY A 295 14.63 22.74 16.32
C GLY A 295 13.40 21.90 16.65
N VAL A 296 13.64 20.64 17.05
CA VAL A 296 12.59 19.69 17.39
C VAL A 296 12.85 19.15 18.80
N LYS A 297 11.79 19.04 19.60
CA LYS A 297 11.90 18.43 20.93
C LYS A 297 11.97 16.91 20.80
N LEU A 298 13.05 16.33 21.29
CA LEU A 298 13.17 14.89 21.48
C LEU A 298 12.18 14.41 22.54
N LYS A 299 11.42 13.36 22.23
CA LYS A 299 10.37 12.81 23.09
C LYS A 299 10.51 11.31 23.15
N ALA A 300 10.11 10.73 24.27
CA ALA A 300 9.94 9.29 24.41
C ALA A 300 8.79 8.78 23.53
N GLU A 301 8.75 7.47 23.30
CA GLU A 301 7.73 6.76 22.55
C GLU A 301 7.58 7.21 21.09
N LYS A 302 8.61 7.86 20.53
CA LYS A 302 8.65 8.28 19.14
C LYS A 302 9.34 7.25 18.26
N GLY A 303 8.83 7.08 17.03
CA GLY A 303 9.39 6.15 16.05
C GLY A 303 10.88 6.39 15.83
N PHE A 304 11.62 5.31 15.66
CA PHE A 304 13.05 5.27 15.38
C PHE A 304 13.29 4.39 14.16
N ASN A 305 13.89 4.95 13.10
CA ASN A 305 14.01 4.30 11.79
C ASN A 305 15.46 4.29 11.31
N LEU A 306 15.84 3.19 10.62
CA LEU A 306 17.16 2.96 10.03
C LEU A 306 17.00 2.55 8.54
N PRO A 307 16.76 3.49 7.63
CA PRO A 307 16.39 3.22 6.23
C PRO A 307 17.33 2.32 5.42
N ALA A 308 18.62 2.32 5.79
CA ALA A 308 19.68 1.65 5.03
C ALA A 308 20.10 0.29 5.62
N VAL A 309 19.45 -0.16 6.70
CA VAL A 309 19.84 -1.40 7.38
C VAL A 309 18.74 -2.43 7.23
N GLU A 310 19.12 -3.63 6.79
CA GLU A 310 18.28 -4.80 6.93
C GLU A 310 18.24 -5.15 8.42
N ILE A 311 17.16 -4.71 9.06
CA ILE A 311 16.91 -5.00 10.45
C ILE A 311 16.31 -6.42 10.50
N ASP A 312 17.15 -7.37 10.89
CA ASP A 312 16.74 -8.74 11.25
C ASP A 312 16.05 -8.70 12.63
N ILE A 313 14.88 -8.08 12.64
CA ILE A 313 13.92 -8.17 13.72
C ILE A 313 12.72 -8.95 13.18
N PRO A 314 12.27 -10.00 13.88
CA PRO A 314 11.10 -10.74 13.49
C PRO A 314 9.89 -9.82 13.28
N ALA A 315 9.25 -9.91 12.12
CA ALA A 315 8.02 -9.16 11.84
C ALA A 315 6.91 -9.55 12.84
N LEU A 316 6.88 -10.82 13.27
CA LEU A 316 5.97 -11.35 14.27
C LEU A 316 6.61 -11.33 15.67
N THR A 317 6.19 -10.39 16.51
CA THR A 317 6.68 -10.24 17.89
C THR A 317 5.98 -11.19 18.86
N GLU A 318 6.48 -11.27 20.09
CA GLU A 318 5.83 -12.06 21.14
C GLU A 318 4.50 -11.45 21.61
N ASP A 319 4.38 -10.12 21.57
CA ASP A 319 3.10 -9.43 21.75
C ASP A 319 2.10 -9.82 20.66
N ASP A 320 2.55 -9.92 19.41
CA ASP A 320 1.69 -10.34 18.30
C ASP A 320 1.25 -11.80 18.47
N ARG A 321 2.12 -12.71 18.92
CA ARG A 321 1.74 -14.11 19.21
C ARG A 321 0.67 -14.21 20.29
N ARG A 322 0.78 -13.41 21.35
CA ARG A 322 -0.27 -13.30 22.37
C ARG A 322 -1.56 -12.71 21.81
N ALA A 323 -1.46 -11.71 20.94
CA ALA A 323 -2.64 -11.16 20.28
C ALA A 323 -3.33 -12.19 19.37
N LEU A 324 -2.56 -13.06 18.69
CA LEU A 324 -3.09 -14.13 17.85
C LEU A 324 -3.98 -15.11 18.62
N ASP A 325 -3.74 -15.35 19.91
CA ASP A 325 -4.59 -16.19 20.77
C ASP A 325 -6.04 -15.67 20.82
N PHE A 326 -6.24 -14.35 20.68
CA PHE A 326 -7.56 -13.73 20.64
C PHE A 326 -8.07 -13.51 19.20
N VAL A 327 -7.18 -13.06 18.31
CA VAL A 327 -7.49 -12.65 16.93
C VAL A 327 -8.00 -13.80 16.08
N VAL A 328 -7.36 -14.98 16.19
CA VAL A 328 -7.74 -16.16 15.41
C VAL A 328 -9.14 -16.63 15.83
N GLY A 329 -10.03 -16.80 14.85
CA GLY A 329 -11.44 -17.14 15.08
C GLY A 329 -12.39 -15.94 15.23
N ARG A 330 -11.88 -14.71 15.32
CA ARG A 330 -12.70 -13.48 15.40
C ARG A 330 -12.49 -12.52 14.24
N ALA A 331 -11.26 -12.43 13.73
CA ALA A 331 -10.90 -11.53 12.65
C ALA A 331 -11.28 -12.09 11.28
N ASP A 332 -11.67 -11.19 10.38
CA ASP A 332 -11.84 -11.53 8.96
C ASP A 332 -10.52 -11.35 8.20
N LEU A 333 -9.71 -10.39 8.67
CA LEU A 333 -8.38 -10.10 8.16
C LEU A 333 -7.39 -9.85 9.31
N ILE A 334 -6.13 -10.24 9.11
CA ILE A 334 -5.00 -9.89 9.95
C ILE A 334 -4.13 -8.85 9.22
N GLY A 335 -3.89 -7.70 9.84
CA GLY A 335 -2.89 -6.73 9.35
C GLY A 335 -1.51 -7.15 9.83
N TYR A 336 -0.60 -7.45 8.90
CA TYR A 336 0.74 -7.92 9.25
C TYR A 336 1.77 -6.81 9.07
N SER A 337 2.09 -6.15 10.19
CA SER A 337 3.05 -5.06 10.28
C SER A 337 4.49 -5.53 10.04
N PHE A 338 5.28 -4.69 9.38
CA PHE A 338 6.70 -4.87 9.08
C PHE A 338 7.02 -6.20 8.40
N VAL A 339 6.13 -6.72 7.56
CA VAL A 339 6.41 -7.91 6.74
C VAL A 339 7.50 -7.58 5.71
N GLN A 340 8.57 -8.37 5.65
CA GLN A 340 9.73 -8.06 4.78
C GLN A 340 10.05 -9.20 3.81
N THR A 341 9.81 -10.45 4.20
CA THR A 341 10.22 -11.65 3.47
C THR A 341 9.09 -12.68 3.35
N PRO A 342 9.15 -13.59 2.35
CA PRO A 342 8.23 -14.72 2.28
C PRO A 342 8.22 -15.60 3.54
N GLU A 343 9.33 -15.66 4.27
CA GLU A 343 9.42 -16.45 5.49
C GLU A 343 8.60 -15.85 6.63
N ASP A 344 8.53 -14.52 6.72
CA ASP A 344 7.65 -13.84 7.67
C ASP A 344 6.19 -14.29 7.49
N ILE A 345 5.75 -14.45 6.24
CA ILE A 345 4.38 -14.92 5.92
C ILE A 345 4.20 -16.36 6.38
N ARG A 346 5.16 -17.26 6.11
CA ARG A 346 5.07 -18.66 6.56
C ARG A 346 5.00 -18.75 8.08
N LEU A 347 5.80 -17.94 8.77
CA LEU A 347 5.78 -17.86 10.23
C LEU A 347 4.40 -17.43 10.75
N LEU A 348 3.82 -16.36 10.19
CA LEU A 348 2.47 -15.92 10.57
C LEU A 348 1.44 -17.01 10.34
N ILE A 349 1.42 -17.63 9.16
CA ILE A 349 0.45 -18.66 8.81
C ILE A 349 0.61 -19.89 9.72
N ALA A 350 1.83 -20.30 10.04
CA ALA A 350 2.06 -21.40 10.98
C ALA A 350 1.52 -21.08 12.38
N GLU A 351 1.66 -19.84 12.86
CA GLU A 351 1.10 -19.43 14.16
C GLU A 351 -0.43 -19.30 14.15
N VAL A 352 -1.02 -18.89 13.02
CA VAL A 352 -2.47 -18.89 12.81
C VAL A 352 -3.01 -20.30 12.80
N ASP A 353 -2.37 -21.23 12.07
CA ASP A 353 -2.81 -22.61 11.93
C ASP A 353 -2.80 -23.36 13.27
N LYS A 354 -1.80 -23.11 14.13
CA LYS A 354 -1.76 -23.67 15.49
C LYS A 354 -2.95 -23.28 16.36
N ARG A 355 -3.60 -22.16 16.05
CA ARG A 355 -4.72 -21.57 16.81
C ARG A 355 -6.05 -21.72 16.10
N LEU A 356 -6.05 -22.23 14.87
CA LEU A 356 -7.25 -22.33 14.05
C LEU A 356 -8.15 -23.43 14.65
N PRO A 357 -9.42 -23.12 14.97
CA PRO A 357 -10.34 -24.14 15.44
C PRO A 357 -10.60 -25.17 14.33
N GLU A 358 -11.00 -26.38 14.72
CA GLU A 358 -11.38 -27.43 13.75
C GLU A 358 -12.53 -26.94 12.85
N GLY A 359 -12.36 -27.05 11.54
CA GLY A 359 -13.31 -26.49 10.55
C GLY A 359 -13.31 -24.95 10.45
N GLY A 360 -12.41 -24.27 11.17
CA GLY A 360 -12.21 -22.83 11.09
C GLY A 360 -11.67 -22.38 9.72
N HIS A 361 -12.02 -21.18 9.31
CA HIS A 361 -11.49 -20.56 8.11
C HIS A 361 -10.32 -19.65 8.48
N ARG A 362 -9.22 -19.74 7.74
CA ARG A 362 -8.08 -18.82 7.90
C ARG A 362 -8.54 -17.38 7.61
N PRO A 363 -8.24 -16.40 8.48
CA PRO A 363 -8.42 -15.00 8.13
C PRO A 363 -7.53 -14.65 6.93
N GLY A 364 -7.96 -13.69 6.12
CA GLY A 364 -7.08 -13.14 5.08
C GLY A 364 -5.96 -12.32 5.71
N VAL A 365 -4.89 -12.07 4.94
CA VAL A 365 -3.74 -11.29 5.41
C VAL A 365 -3.62 -10.00 4.61
N VAL A 366 -3.48 -8.88 5.32
CA VAL A 366 -3.12 -7.59 4.74
C VAL A 366 -1.63 -7.34 4.98
N LEU A 367 -0.83 -7.45 3.93
CA LEU A 367 0.61 -7.24 3.96
C LEU A 367 0.90 -5.73 4.06
N LYS A 368 1.47 -5.27 5.17
CA LYS A 368 1.79 -3.84 5.34
C LYS A 368 3.18 -3.55 4.82
N ILE A 369 3.24 -2.81 3.72
CA ILE A 369 4.51 -2.45 3.06
C ILE A 369 5.03 -1.18 3.71
N GLU A 370 5.94 -1.38 4.66
CA GLU A 370 6.48 -0.34 5.55
C GLU A 370 7.98 -0.11 5.35
N THR A 371 8.71 -1.07 4.75
CA THR A 371 10.17 -1.04 4.63
C THR A 371 10.66 -1.11 3.18
N SER A 372 11.90 -0.68 2.94
CA SER A 372 12.54 -0.81 1.64
C SER A 372 12.72 -2.28 1.21
N GLN A 373 12.97 -3.18 2.17
CA GLN A 373 13.09 -4.62 1.93
C GLN A 373 11.75 -5.23 1.52
N ALA A 374 10.65 -4.80 2.15
CA ALA A 374 9.29 -5.21 1.76
C ALA A 374 8.98 -4.83 0.31
N ILE A 375 9.39 -3.64 -0.15
CA ILE A 375 9.25 -3.24 -1.57
C ILE A 375 10.04 -4.19 -2.47
N ARG A 376 11.33 -4.45 -2.16
CA ARG A 376 12.17 -5.34 -2.99
C ARG A 376 11.56 -6.74 -3.13
N ASN A 377 10.91 -7.23 -2.07
CA ASN A 377 10.30 -8.55 -2.04
C ASN A 377 8.81 -8.55 -2.43
N LEU A 378 8.20 -7.42 -2.77
CA LEU A 378 6.74 -7.29 -2.89
C LEU A 378 6.09 -8.35 -3.80
N PRO A 379 6.59 -8.63 -5.03
CA PRO A 379 5.99 -9.69 -5.84
C PRO A 379 6.03 -11.06 -5.16
N ARG A 380 7.14 -11.41 -4.50
CA ARG A 380 7.30 -12.66 -3.76
C ARG A 380 6.40 -12.71 -2.53
N LEU A 381 6.23 -11.59 -1.82
CA LEU A 381 5.31 -11.47 -0.69
C LEU A 381 3.85 -11.71 -1.12
N ILE A 382 3.41 -11.07 -2.21
CA ILE A 382 2.07 -11.24 -2.76
C ILE A 382 1.84 -12.70 -3.17
N VAL A 383 2.80 -13.33 -3.85
CA VAL A 383 2.68 -14.71 -4.30
C VAL A 383 2.65 -15.68 -3.12
N GLN A 384 3.57 -15.54 -2.16
CA GLN A 384 3.64 -16.39 -0.98
C GLN A 384 2.37 -16.30 -0.12
N SER A 385 1.85 -15.09 0.11
CA SER A 385 0.61 -14.91 0.88
C SER A 385 -0.61 -15.42 0.09
N GLY A 386 -0.73 -15.06 -1.19
CA GLY A 386 -1.85 -15.46 -2.03
C GLY A 386 -1.95 -16.97 -2.22
N ALA A 387 -0.80 -17.66 -2.23
CA ALA A 387 -0.70 -19.11 -2.24
C ALA A 387 -1.33 -19.76 -1.01
N LEU A 388 -1.28 -19.11 0.15
CA LEU A 388 -1.71 -19.69 1.44
C LEU A 388 -3.09 -19.21 1.91
N CYS A 389 -3.48 -17.97 1.63
CA CYS A 389 -4.74 -17.38 2.09
C CYS A 389 -5.23 -16.23 1.19
N GLU A 390 -6.43 -15.72 1.47
CA GLU A 390 -6.86 -14.44 0.90
C GLU A 390 -5.88 -13.34 1.30
N THR A 391 -5.55 -12.46 0.36
CA THR A 391 -4.44 -11.51 0.53
C THR A 391 -4.86 -10.14 0.03
N ALA A 392 -4.48 -9.10 0.77
CA ALA A 392 -4.46 -7.72 0.34
C ALA A 392 -3.11 -7.08 0.71
N VAL A 393 -2.83 -5.92 0.14
CA VAL A 393 -1.61 -5.15 0.41
C VAL A 393 -2.01 -3.79 0.98
N MET A 394 -1.29 -3.28 1.96
CA MET A 394 -1.47 -1.93 2.49
C MET A 394 -0.21 -1.09 2.23
N ILE A 395 -0.40 0.04 1.54
CA ILE A 395 0.65 1.05 1.36
C ILE A 395 0.69 1.90 2.64
N ALA A 396 1.55 1.53 3.58
CA ALA A 396 1.70 2.22 4.86
C ALA A 396 2.65 3.42 4.71
N ARG A 397 2.16 4.47 4.06
CA ARG A 397 2.96 5.62 3.60
C ARG A 397 3.71 6.36 4.70
N GLY A 398 3.18 6.40 5.93
CA GLY A 398 3.84 7.03 7.07
C GLY A 398 5.22 6.42 7.33
N ASP A 399 5.27 5.14 7.66
CA ASP A 399 6.52 4.41 7.89
C ASP A 399 7.36 4.30 6.62
N LEU A 400 6.70 3.99 5.48
CA LEU A 400 7.40 3.80 4.22
C LEU A 400 8.12 5.08 3.76
N ALA A 401 7.50 6.26 3.89
CA ALA A 401 8.13 7.52 3.52
C ALA A 401 9.37 7.86 4.36
N VAL A 402 9.45 7.36 5.60
CA VAL A 402 10.66 7.48 6.43
C VAL A 402 11.78 6.59 5.88
N GLU A 403 11.42 5.40 5.39
CA GLU A 403 12.35 4.39 4.86
C GLU A 403 12.87 4.69 3.45
N ILE A 404 12.06 5.32 2.59
CA ILE A 404 12.45 5.54 1.18
C ILE A 404 12.48 7.02 0.78
N GLY A 405 12.11 7.93 1.68
CA GLY A 405 11.97 9.35 1.40
C GLY A 405 10.67 9.71 0.68
N LEU A 406 10.25 10.97 0.81
CA LEU A 406 9.01 11.48 0.22
C LEU A 406 9.01 11.48 -1.31
N GLU A 407 10.18 11.71 -1.93
CA GLU A 407 10.34 11.72 -3.39
C GLU A 407 10.03 10.35 -3.96
N ARG A 408 10.71 9.32 -3.45
CA ARG A 408 10.52 7.93 -3.89
C ARG A 408 9.16 7.37 -3.50
N MET A 409 8.57 7.83 -2.38
CA MET A 409 7.20 7.45 -1.99
C MET A 409 6.16 7.78 -3.07
N SER A 410 6.32 8.91 -3.77
CA SER A 410 5.41 9.34 -4.83
C SER A 410 5.40 8.38 -6.03
N GLU A 411 6.55 7.76 -6.31
CA GLU A 411 6.71 6.74 -7.35
C GLU A 411 6.25 5.36 -6.85
N MET A 412 6.71 4.94 -5.67
CA MET A 412 6.47 3.59 -5.17
C MET A 412 4.99 3.29 -4.92
N GLN A 413 4.17 4.29 -4.57
CA GLN A 413 2.73 4.06 -4.47
C GLN A 413 2.12 3.60 -5.80
N GLU A 414 2.57 4.14 -6.95
CA GLU A 414 2.05 3.75 -8.26
C GLU A 414 2.53 2.33 -8.63
N GLU A 415 3.80 2.02 -8.38
CA GLU A 415 4.32 0.67 -8.61
C GLU A 415 3.60 -0.40 -7.79
N ILE A 416 3.34 -0.12 -6.50
CA ILE A 416 2.58 -1.03 -5.64
C ILE A 416 1.15 -1.20 -6.17
N LEU A 417 0.47 -0.12 -6.58
CA LEU A 417 -0.87 -0.21 -7.19
C LEU A 417 -0.86 -1.12 -8.42
N TRP A 418 0.11 -0.97 -9.31
CA TRP A 418 0.18 -1.73 -10.57
C TRP A 418 0.48 -3.22 -10.34
N LEU A 419 1.43 -3.52 -9.44
CA LEU A 419 1.74 -4.91 -9.07
C LEU A 419 0.54 -5.61 -8.43
N CYS A 420 -0.17 -4.91 -7.55
CA CYS A 420 -1.40 -5.41 -6.95
C CYS A 420 -2.50 -5.66 -7.99
N GLU A 421 -2.68 -4.76 -8.95
CA GLU A 421 -3.64 -4.94 -10.04
C GLU A 421 -3.29 -6.16 -10.92
N ALA A 422 -2.01 -6.34 -11.26
CA ALA A 422 -1.53 -7.51 -11.99
C ALA A 422 -1.68 -8.82 -11.21
N ALA A 423 -1.50 -8.78 -9.89
CA ALA A 423 -1.72 -9.92 -9.01
C ALA A 423 -3.20 -10.14 -8.65
N HIS A 424 -4.12 -9.30 -9.13
CA HIS A 424 -5.51 -9.26 -8.70
C HIS A 424 -5.65 -9.25 -7.16
N THR A 425 -4.74 -8.55 -6.48
CA THR A 425 -4.66 -8.46 -5.02
C THR A 425 -5.14 -7.07 -4.62
N PRO A 426 -6.20 -6.95 -3.78
CA PRO A 426 -6.69 -5.65 -3.34
C PRO A 426 -5.62 -4.84 -2.62
N VAL A 427 -5.57 -3.54 -2.89
CA VAL A 427 -4.63 -2.62 -2.25
C VAL A 427 -5.34 -1.55 -1.42
N VAL A 428 -4.81 -1.31 -0.22
CA VAL A 428 -5.26 -0.30 0.74
C VAL A 428 -4.33 0.90 0.68
N TRP A 429 -4.89 2.07 0.36
CA TRP A 429 -4.22 3.36 0.48
C TRP A 429 -4.31 3.85 1.91
N ALA A 430 -3.21 3.79 2.65
CA ALA A 430 -3.24 4.00 4.10
C ALA A 430 -2.32 5.13 4.56
N THR A 431 -2.57 5.53 5.81
CA THR A 431 -1.90 6.59 6.59
C THR A 431 -2.13 8.01 6.04
N GLN A 432 -2.34 8.97 6.93
CA GLN A 432 -2.41 10.42 6.63
C GLN A 432 -3.45 10.88 5.59
N VAL A 433 -4.39 10.03 5.20
CA VAL A 433 -5.53 10.45 4.36
C VAL A 433 -6.50 11.27 5.21
N LEU A 434 -6.68 12.54 4.86
CA LEU A 434 -7.60 13.46 5.55
C LEU A 434 -7.33 13.55 7.07
N GLU A 435 -6.06 13.56 7.49
CA GLU A 435 -5.66 13.59 8.89
C GLU A 435 -6.10 14.86 9.62
N GLY A 436 -5.98 16.02 8.97
CA GLY A 436 -6.48 17.32 9.44
C GLY A 436 -8.00 17.32 9.57
N LEU A 437 -8.73 16.78 8.59
CA LEU A 437 -10.19 16.67 8.70
C LEU A 437 -10.59 15.76 9.86
N MET A 438 -9.89 14.62 10.03
CA MET A 438 -10.14 13.66 11.11
C MET A 438 -9.93 14.28 12.50
N LYS A 439 -8.89 15.10 12.67
CA LYS A 439 -8.50 15.67 13.97
C LYS A 439 -9.13 17.03 14.28
N GLU A 440 -9.21 17.90 13.28
CA GLU A 440 -9.53 19.33 13.43
C GLU A 440 -10.84 19.72 12.72
N GLY A 441 -11.46 18.81 11.96
CA GLY A 441 -12.70 19.07 11.24
C GLY A 441 -12.52 19.87 9.95
N LEU A 442 -11.28 20.12 9.53
CA LEU A 442 -10.94 20.89 8.33
C LEU A 442 -9.97 20.11 7.44
N ALA A 443 -10.37 19.85 6.19
CA ALA A 443 -9.49 19.26 5.18
C ALA A 443 -8.65 20.36 4.51
N THR A 444 -7.38 20.07 4.28
CA THR A 444 -6.52 20.89 3.42
C THR A 444 -6.72 20.55 1.94
N ARG A 445 -6.23 21.43 1.06
CA ARG A 445 -6.20 21.16 -0.39
C ARG A 445 -5.34 19.94 -0.72
N ALA A 446 -4.18 19.80 -0.08
CA ALA A 446 -3.28 18.68 -0.29
C ALA A 446 -3.95 17.35 0.08
N GLU A 447 -4.65 17.29 1.22
CA GLU A 447 -5.36 16.08 1.64
C GLU A 447 -6.57 15.76 0.74
N THR A 448 -7.24 16.77 0.21
CA THR A 448 -8.33 16.57 -0.75
C THR A 448 -7.82 15.96 -2.06
N THR A 449 -6.67 16.46 -2.55
CA THR A 449 -5.99 15.88 -3.72
C THR A 449 -5.52 14.46 -3.44
N ASP A 450 -4.96 14.20 -2.26
CA ASP A 450 -4.54 12.86 -1.83
C ASP A 450 -5.72 11.88 -1.77
N ALA A 451 -6.84 12.30 -1.16
CA ALA A 451 -8.07 11.50 -1.11
C ALA A 451 -8.64 11.21 -2.52
N ALA A 452 -8.51 12.14 -3.46
CA ALA A 452 -8.92 11.93 -4.85
C ALA A 452 -8.00 10.94 -5.57
N MET A 453 -6.69 10.97 -5.30
CA MET A 453 -5.71 10.01 -5.82
C MET A 453 -5.91 8.60 -5.25
N ALA A 454 -6.29 8.52 -3.97
CA ALA A 454 -6.58 7.26 -3.28
C ALA A 454 -7.72 6.45 -3.93
N GLN A 455 -8.55 7.05 -4.80
CA GLN A 455 -9.56 6.34 -5.59
C GLN A 455 -8.99 5.25 -6.50
N ARG A 456 -7.69 5.30 -6.82
CA ARG A 456 -7.02 4.25 -7.59
C ARG A 456 -6.88 2.94 -6.79
N ALA A 457 -6.91 3.01 -5.47
CA ALA A 457 -6.83 1.86 -4.60
C ALA A 457 -8.18 1.15 -4.45
N ASP A 458 -8.15 -0.11 -4.02
CA ASP A 458 -9.36 -0.90 -3.76
C ASP A 458 -10.01 -0.53 -2.43
N CYS A 459 -9.21 0.01 -1.50
CA CYS A 459 -9.66 0.48 -0.21
C CYS A 459 -8.84 1.72 0.22
N VAL A 460 -9.46 2.63 0.96
CA VAL A 460 -8.80 3.78 1.58
C VAL A 460 -8.97 3.68 3.08
N MET A 461 -7.86 3.76 3.83
CA MET A 461 -7.87 3.65 5.28
C MET A 461 -7.91 5.03 5.94
N LEU A 462 -8.90 5.24 6.81
CA LEU A 462 -9.00 6.39 7.71
C LEU A 462 -8.57 5.99 9.13
N ASN A 463 -7.90 6.91 9.81
CA ASN A 463 -7.55 6.75 11.23
C ASN A 463 -8.75 7.13 12.13
N LYS A 464 -8.60 7.01 13.45
CA LYS A 464 -9.60 7.45 14.44
C LYS A 464 -9.46 8.94 14.77
N GLY A 465 -10.58 9.58 15.11
CA GLY A 465 -10.62 10.98 15.53
C GLY A 465 -12.04 11.50 15.76
N PRO A 466 -12.19 12.70 16.36
CA PRO A 466 -13.49 13.25 16.74
C PRO A 466 -14.42 13.50 15.55
N TYR A 467 -13.88 13.75 14.36
CA TYR A 467 -14.65 14.03 13.13
C TYR A 467 -14.75 12.82 12.19
N VAL A 468 -14.66 11.60 12.73
CA VAL A 468 -14.62 10.36 11.94
C VAL A 468 -15.80 10.22 10.98
N CYS A 469 -17.03 10.50 11.44
CA CYS A 469 -18.22 10.37 10.59
C CYS A 469 -18.23 11.38 9.44
N ASP A 470 -17.79 12.61 9.68
CA ASP A 470 -17.73 13.65 8.65
C ASP A 470 -16.62 13.35 7.64
N THR A 471 -15.49 12.82 8.12
CA THR A 471 -14.37 12.39 7.25
C THR A 471 -14.78 11.24 6.34
N ILE A 472 -15.50 10.24 6.86
CA ILE A 472 -16.03 9.13 6.05
C ILE A 472 -16.97 9.66 4.96
N ARG A 473 -17.92 10.53 5.31
CA ARG A 473 -18.87 11.11 4.33
C ARG A 473 -18.15 11.95 3.29
N PHE A 474 -17.17 12.75 3.70
CA PHE A 474 -16.37 13.55 2.79
C PHE A 474 -15.60 12.68 1.80
N LEU A 475 -14.88 11.67 2.31
CA LEU A 475 -14.14 10.73 1.48
C LEU A 475 -15.06 9.98 0.51
N SER A 476 -16.19 9.46 0.98
CA SER A 476 -17.17 8.76 0.14
C SER A 476 -17.66 9.62 -1.03
N ARG A 477 -17.93 10.91 -0.79
CA ARG A 477 -18.30 11.85 -1.86
C ARG A 477 -17.14 12.10 -2.84
N VAL A 478 -15.91 12.28 -2.35
CA VAL A 478 -14.73 12.47 -3.21
C VAL A 478 -14.53 11.26 -4.11
N LEU A 479 -14.52 10.05 -3.53
CA LEU A 479 -14.36 8.80 -4.28
C LEU A 479 -15.47 8.61 -5.32
N GLY A 480 -16.74 8.81 -4.94
CA GLY A 480 -17.87 8.66 -5.85
C GLY A 480 -17.89 9.68 -7.00
N ARG A 481 -17.38 10.90 -6.76
CA ARG A 481 -17.15 11.89 -7.83
C ARG A 481 -16.02 11.42 -8.75
N MET A 482 -14.92 10.93 -8.19
CA MET A 482 -13.75 10.46 -8.94
C MET A 482 -14.01 9.20 -9.78
N ASP A 483 -14.89 8.29 -9.34
CA ASP A 483 -15.27 7.08 -10.10
C ASP A 483 -15.84 7.35 -11.50
N ARG A 484 -16.32 8.57 -11.75
CA ARG A 484 -16.79 9.02 -13.07
C ARG A 484 -15.65 9.45 -13.99
N HIS A 485 -14.54 9.90 -13.41
CA HIS A 485 -13.39 10.43 -14.12
C HIS A 485 -12.31 9.37 -14.30
N MET A 486 -12.09 8.55 -13.29
CA MET A 486 -10.99 7.59 -13.20
C MET A 486 -11.49 6.20 -12.82
N SER A 487 -10.80 5.19 -13.33
CA SER A 487 -10.91 3.80 -12.90
C SER A 487 -9.50 3.25 -12.84
N LYS A 488 -9.00 2.96 -11.63
CA LYS A 488 -7.56 2.71 -11.43
C LYS A 488 -6.76 3.87 -12.06
N LYS A 489 -5.71 3.60 -12.82
CA LYS A 489 -4.94 4.64 -13.54
C LYS A 489 -5.59 5.15 -14.84
N SER A 490 -6.75 4.63 -15.24
CA SER A 490 -7.36 4.94 -16.54
C SER A 490 -8.42 6.03 -16.46
N ALA A 491 -8.34 7.03 -17.34
CA ALA A 491 -9.41 8.00 -17.53
C ALA A 491 -10.63 7.32 -18.19
N ARG A 492 -11.82 7.56 -17.63
CA ARG A 492 -13.10 7.04 -18.17
C ARG A 492 -13.74 7.95 -19.21
N LEU A 493 -13.35 9.22 -19.23
CA LEU A 493 -13.90 10.25 -20.13
C LEU A 493 -15.44 10.33 -20.08
N GLY A 494 -16.02 10.21 -18.88
CA GLY A 494 -17.46 10.39 -18.68
C GLY A 494 -17.92 11.79 -19.13
N PRO A 495 -19.20 11.95 -19.51
CA PRO A 495 -19.71 13.21 -20.03
C PRO A 495 -19.52 14.35 -19.01
N LEU A 496 -18.99 15.46 -19.48
CA LEU A 496 -18.69 16.62 -18.66
C LEU A 496 -19.96 17.48 -18.48
N ARG A 497 -20.40 17.61 -17.22
CA ARG A 497 -21.68 18.24 -16.86
C ARG A 497 -21.52 19.62 -16.21
N SER A 498 -20.33 19.96 -15.73
CA SER A 498 -20.08 21.17 -14.93
C SER A 498 -20.38 22.48 -15.68
N TRP A 499 -20.36 22.47 -17.01
CA TRP A 499 -20.69 23.63 -17.86
C TRP A 499 -22.05 23.52 -18.56
N ARG A 500 -22.82 22.45 -18.30
CA ARG A 500 -24.15 22.21 -18.90
C ARG A 500 -25.29 22.17 -17.88
N GLY A 501 -25.03 22.46 -16.60
CA GLY A 501 -26.02 22.49 -15.53
C GLY A 501 -25.56 23.32 -14.33
N ASN A 502 -26.41 23.45 -13.31
CA ASN A 502 -26.05 24.18 -12.09
C ASN A 502 -24.91 23.47 -11.35
N ILE A 503 -23.87 24.24 -10.99
CA ILE A 503 -22.78 23.78 -10.14
C ILE A 503 -23.34 23.71 -8.71
N SER A 504 -23.77 22.52 -8.28
CA SER A 504 -24.07 22.26 -6.87
C SER A 504 -22.80 21.79 -6.16
N VAL A 505 -22.40 22.52 -5.11
CA VAL A 505 -21.30 22.18 -4.21
C VAL A 505 -21.59 20.87 -3.50
#